data_AF-A0A7W7YBX5-F1
#
_entry.id   AF-A0A7W7YBX5-F1
#
_cell.length_a   1.000
_cell.length_b   1.000
_cell.length_c   1.000
_cell.angle_alpha   90.00
_cell.angle_beta   90.00
_cell.angle_gamma   90.00
#
_symmetry.space_group_name_H-M   'P 1'
#
loop_
_entity.id
_entity.type
_entity.pdbx_description
1 polymer ?
#
loop_
_entity_poly.entity_id
_entity_poly.type
_entity_poly.pdbx_seq_one_letter_code
_entity_poly.pdbx_strand_id
1 'polypeptide(L)'
;MKTLLIVIFCMLSASSMQAQIFDSTSTPPSAAELTAKAMGEGIVNQIKARAADHIGKWNDLWRNPRPGATPAAILEKMGTDAAKVFAFAALNVAHIEQCAAMLGKQRSDFLPDEYCSPALPITVHQDGTVTITP
;
A
#
# COMPACT_ATOMS: atom_id res chain seq x y z
N MET A 1 12.42 -72.85 -51.41
CA MET A 1 13.03 -71.52 -51.59
C MET A 1 12.00 -70.45 -51.24
N LYS A 2 12.31 -69.63 -50.23
CA LYS A 2 12.04 -68.19 -50.13
C LYS A 2 10.61 -67.64 -50.37
N THR A 3 10.03 -67.14 -49.27
CA THR A 3 9.37 -65.80 -49.15
C THR A 3 7.93 -65.74 -49.71
N LEU A 4 6.91 -65.13 -49.11
CA LEU A 4 6.82 -63.95 -48.23
C LEU A 4 5.49 -63.97 -47.45
N LEU A 5 5.58 -63.53 -46.20
CA LEU A 5 4.50 -63.27 -45.24
C LEU A 5 3.92 -61.86 -45.51
N ILE A 6 2.60 -61.71 -45.67
CA ILE A 6 1.91 -60.43 -45.45
C ILE A 6 0.62 -60.73 -44.70
N VAL A 7 0.69 -60.65 -43.37
CA VAL A 7 -0.49 -60.58 -42.51
C VAL A 7 -0.75 -59.11 -42.24
N ILE A 8 -1.81 -58.57 -42.86
CA ILE A 8 -2.39 -57.29 -42.50
C ILE A 8 -3.20 -57.54 -41.22
N PHE A 9 -2.71 -57.06 -40.09
CA PHE A 9 -3.48 -57.00 -38.85
C PHE A 9 -3.57 -55.53 -38.40
N CYS A 10 -4.68 -54.90 -38.78
CA CYS A 10 -5.21 -53.73 -38.09
C CYS A 10 -5.58 -54.16 -36.67
N MET A 11 -4.97 -53.59 -35.63
CA MET A 11 -5.67 -53.31 -34.38
C MET A 11 -5.02 -52.12 -33.65
N LEU A 12 -5.84 -51.08 -33.57
CA LEU A 12 -5.85 -49.97 -32.63
C LEU A 12 -4.81 -50.06 -31.51
N SER A 13 -3.74 -49.28 -31.63
CA SER A 13 -3.05 -48.77 -30.46
C SER A 13 -4.00 -47.80 -29.76
N ALA A 14 -4.66 -48.29 -28.72
CA ALA A 14 -5.26 -47.45 -27.69
C ALA A 14 -4.13 -46.61 -27.09
N SER A 15 -3.90 -45.42 -27.66
CA SER A 15 -3.17 -44.37 -26.99
C SER A 15 -3.97 -44.07 -25.73
N SER A 16 -3.43 -44.58 -24.62
CA SER A 16 -3.83 -44.28 -23.27
C SER A 16 -4.28 -42.82 -23.20
N MET A 17 -5.57 -42.59 -22.99
CA MET A 17 -6.01 -41.41 -22.27
C MET A 17 -5.20 -41.41 -20.97
N GLN A 18 -4.08 -40.69 -20.93
CA GLN A 18 -3.56 -40.24 -19.65
C GLN A 18 -4.74 -39.49 -19.03
N ALA A 19 -5.35 -40.13 -18.03
CA ALA A 19 -6.14 -39.45 -17.05
C ALA A 19 -5.29 -38.26 -16.60
N GLN A 20 -5.63 -37.08 -17.11
CA GLN A 20 -5.26 -35.84 -16.46
C GLN A 20 -5.98 -35.91 -15.12
N ILE A 21 -5.27 -36.43 -14.12
CA ILE A 21 -5.60 -36.23 -12.73
C ILE A 21 -5.48 -34.72 -12.56
N PHE A 22 -6.58 -34.02 -12.85
CA PHE A 22 -6.81 -32.68 -12.39
C PHE A 22 -6.83 -32.77 -10.88
N ASP A 23 -5.68 -32.53 -10.28
CA ASP A 23 -5.57 -32.17 -8.87
C ASP A 23 -6.18 -30.78 -8.70
N SER A 24 -7.52 -30.73 -8.76
CA SER A 24 -8.34 -29.53 -8.61
C SER A 24 -9.10 -29.58 -7.29
N THR A 25 -8.42 -29.92 -6.21
CA THR A 25 -9.02 -30.00 -4.86
C THR A 25 -9.11 -28.64 -4.16
N SER A 26 -8.70 -27.53 -4.79
CA SER A 26 -9.01 -26.21 -4.23
C SER A 26 -10.50 -25.92 -4.42
N THR A 27 -11.28 -26.04 -3.34
CA THR A 27 -12.65 -25.52 -3.32
C THR A 27 -12.60 -24.03 -3.69
N PRO A 28 -13.46 -23.55 -4.62
CA PRO A 28 -13.51 -22.13 -4.94
C PRO A 28 -13.79 -21.30 -3.68
N PRO A 29 -13.22 -20.10 -3.55
CA PRO A 29 -13.48 -19.25 -2.39
C PRO A 29 -14.97 -18.93 -2.29
N SER A 30 -15.49 -19.03 -1.08
CA SER A 30 -16.86 -18.64 -0.72
C SER A 30 -17.07 -17.14 -0.90
N ALA A 31 -18.34 -16.73 -0.99
CA ALA A 31 -18.70 -15.31 -1.02
C ALA A 31 -18.17 -14.55 0.21
N ALA A 32 -18.18 -15.19 1.39
CA ALA A 32 -17.64 -14.61 2.62
C ALA A 32 -16.13 -14.36 2.54
N GLU A 33 -15.35 -15.31 2.01
CA GLU A 33 -13.91 -15.15 1.79
C GLU A 33 -13.61 -14.04 0.78
N LEU A 34 -14.38 -13.96 -0.29
CA LEU A 34 -14.26 -12.88 -1.28
C LEU A 34 -14.58 -11.51 -0.66
N THR A 35 -15.63 -11.41 0.16
CA THR A 35 -15.96 -10.17 0.87
C THR A 35 -14.88 -9.78 1.87
N ALA A 36 -14.37 -10.72 2.67
CA ALA A 36 -13.29 -10.46 3.61
C ALA A 36 -12.03 -9.95 2.88
N LYS A 37 -11.68 -10.56 1.74
CA LYS A 37 -10.58 -10.09 0.88
C LYS A 37 -10.82 -8.67 0.38
N ALA A 38 -12.01 -8.36 -0.11
CA ALA A 38 -12.38 -7.03 -0.59
C ALA A 38 -12.30 -5.97 0.53
N MET A 39 -12.71 -6.32 1.76
CA MET A 39 -12.54 -5.43 2.92
C MET A 39 -11.06 -5.13 3.20
N GLY A 40 -10.20 -6.15 3.17
CA GLY A 40 -8.75 -5.99 3.32
C GLY A 40 -8.14 -5.09 2.24
N GLU A 41 -8.56 -5.26 0.98
CA GLU A 41 -8.15 -4.39 -0.13
C GLU A 41 -8.63 -2.94 0.05
N GLY A 42 -9.85 -2.74 0.57
CA GLY A 42 -10.37 -1.43 0.93
C GLY A 42 -9.51 -0.71 1.98
N ILE A 43 -9.06 -1.43 3.01
CA ILE A 43 -8.15 -0.89 4.04
C ILE A 43 -6.81 -0.50 3.40
N VAL A 44 -6.23 -1.36 2.56
CA VAL A 44 -4.97 -1.06 1.85
C VAL A 44 -5.11 0.22 1.01
N ASN A 45 -6.21 0.38 0.28
CA ASN A 45 -6.43 1.55 -0.56
C ASN A 45 -6.58 2.83 0.28
N GLN A 46 -7.27 2.77 1.42
CA GLN A 46 -7.37 3.89 2.34
C GLN A 46 -6.00 4.28 2.90
N ILE A 47 -5.19 3.31 3.32
CA ILE A 47 -3.83 3.57 3.81
C ILE A 47 -3.00 4.27 2.73
N LYS A 48 -2.99 3.74 1.51
CA LYS A 48 -2.21 4.30 0.39
C LYS A 48 -2.62 5.73 0.06
N ALA A 49 -3.92 6.00 -0.02
CA ALA A 49 -4.43 7.35 -0.29
C ALA A 49 -3.98 8.35 0.79
N ARG A 50 -4.04 7.93 2.05
CA ARG A 50 -3.67 8.77 3.19
C ARG A 50 -2.17 8.99 3.31
N ALA A 51 -1.37 7.96 3.03
CA ALA A 51 0.09 8.07 2.96
C ALA A 51 0.52 9.01 1.83
N ALA A 52 -0.09 8.90 0.64
CA ALA A 52 0.19 9.79 -0.49
C ALA A 52 -0.14 11.25 -0.17
N ASP A 53 -1.30 11.52 0.43
CA ASP A 53 -1.70 12.86 0.86
C ASP A 53 -0.75 13.42 1.93
N HIS A 54 -0.39 12.61 2.92
CA HIS A 54 0.54 12.97 3.98
C HIS A 54 1.93 13.33 3.43
N ILE A 55 2.48 12.48 2.56
CA ILE A 55 3.78 12.71 1.89
C ILE A 55 3.72 13.99 1.04
N GLY A 56 2.62 14.21 0.32
CA GLY A 56 2.39 15.42 -0.47
C GLY A 56 2.50 16.68 0.40
N LYS A 57 1.72 16.76 1.47
CA LYS A 57 1.75 17.89 2.41
C LYS A 57 3.10 18.07 3.10
N TRP A 58 3.75 16.96 3.46
CA TRP A 58 5.09 17.01 4.04
C TRP A 58 6.09 17.64 3.04
N ASN A 59 6.06 17.21 1.77
CA ASN A 59 6.92 17.77 0.73
C ASN A 59 6.60 19.24 0.42
N ASP A 60 5.31 19.61 0.42
CA ASP A 60 4.87 21.00 0.22
C ASP A 60 5.42 21.95 1.29
N LEU A 61 5.61 21.46 2.53
CA LEU A 61 6.20 22.24 3.61
C LEU A 61 7.74 22.20 3.59
N TRP A 62 8.33 21.01 3.50
CA TRP A 62 9.76 20.82 3.77
C TRP A 62 10.66 20.81 2.53
N ARG A 63 10.11 20.49 1.36
CA ARG A 63 10.84 20.37 0.08
C ARG A 63 10.24 21.25 -1.01
N ASN A 64 9.58 22.33 -0.63
CA ASN A 64 8.94 23.24 -1.58
C ASN A 64 9.99 23.90 -2.50
N PRO A 65 9.89 23.75 -3.84
CA PRO A 65 10.87 24.33 -4.75
C PRO A 65 10.60 25.79 -5.11
N ARG A 66 9.46 26.37 -4.69
CA ARG A 66 9.07 27.73 -5.09
C ARG A 66 9.98 28.76 -4.40
N PRO A 67 10.58 29.72 -5.15
CA PRO A 67 11.44 30.74 -4.57
C PRO A 67 10.74 31.51 -3.44
N GLY A 68 11.39 31.61 -2.29
CA GLY A 68 10.87 32.31 -1.11
C GLY A 68 9.87 31.51 -0.26
N ALA A 69 9.38 30.36 -0.72
CA ALA A 69 8.50 29.48 0.06
C ALA A 69 9.30 28.57 1.00
N THR A 70 10.08 29.18 1.90
CA THR A 70 10.80 28.44 2.94
C THR A 70 9.82 27.83 3.95
N PRO A 71 10.17 26.74 4.65
CA PRO A 71 9.31 26.19 5.70
C PRO A 71 8.88 27.24 6.73
N ALA A 72 9.79 28.12 7.17
CA ALA A 72 9.48 29.20 8.10
C ALA A 72 8.45 30.20 7.52
N ALA A 73 8.62 30.62 6.25
CA ALA A 73 7.71 31.54 5.60
C ALA A 73 6.31 30.91 5.37
N ILE A 74 6.26 29.61 5.06
CA ILE A 74 4.99 28.88 4.93
C ILE A 74 4.26 28.87 6.28
N LEU A 75 4.95 28.50 7.37
CA LEU A 75 4.36 28.46 8.71
C LEU A 75 3.89 29.85 9.17
N GLU A 76 4.66 30.90 8.88
CA GLU A 76 4.27 32.28 9.15
C GLU A 76 2.97 32.64 8.42
N LYS A 77 2.84 32.27 7.13
CA LYS A 77 1.62 32.54 6.35
C LYS A 77 0.42 31.71 6.77
N MET A 78 0.63 30.52 7.33
CA MET A 78 -0.44 29.72 7.91
C MET A 78 -0.96 30.31 9.23
N GLY A 79 -0.13 31.07 9.95
CA GLY A 79 -0.49 31.65 11.24
C GLY A 79 -0.99 30.59 12.22
N THR A 80 -2.15 30.83 12.84
CA THR A 80 -2.73 29.95 13.86
C THR A 80 -3.23 28.60 13.31
N ASP A 81 -3.33 28.44 11.99
CA ASP A 81 -3.71 27.15 11.38
C ASP A 81 -2.51 26.18 11.27
N ALA A 82 -1.29 26.66 11.49
CA ALA A 82 -0.09 25.82 11.44
C ALA A 82 -0.18 24.64 12.42
N ALA A 83 -0.59 24.85 13.67
CA ALA A 83 -0.74 23.78 14.66
C ALA A 83 -1.73 22.70 14.20
N LYS A 84 -2.82 23.09 13.52
CA LYS A 84 -3.84 22.15 13.02
C LYS A 84 -3.27 21.23 11.96
N VAL A 85 -2.36 21.71 11.12
CA VAL A 85 -1.70 20.86 10.11
C VAL A 85 -0.81 19.81 10.74
N PHE A 86 -0.04 20.15 11.78
CA PHE A 86 0.75 19.14 12.50
C PHE A 86 -0.11 18.15 13.28
N ALA A 87 -1.21 18.61 13.89
CA ALA A 87 -2.18 17.72 14.53
C ALA A 87 -2.81 16.75 13.51
N PHE A 88 -3.20 17.25 12.33
CA PHE A 88 -3.72 16.43 11.24
C PHE A 88 -2.68 15.43 10.72
N ALA A 89 -1.42 15.84 10.58
CA ALA A 89 -0.31 14.97 10.19
C ALA A 89 -0.10 13.83 11.20
N ALA A 90 -0.15 14.13 12.51
CA ALA A 90 -0.06 13.11 13.56
C ALA A 90 -1.24 12.11 13.50
N LEU A 91 -2.45 12.60 13.25
CA LEU A 91 -3.63 11.75 13.07
C LEU A 91 -3.51 10.84 11.84
N ASN A 92 -2.90 11.31 10.75
CA ASN A 92 -2.63 10.48 9.58
C ASN A 92 -1.65 9.35 9.89
N VAL A 93 -0.54 9.66 10.56
CA VAL A 93 0.46 8.65 10.97
C VAL A 93 -0.17 7.58 11.84
N ALA A 94 -0.92 7.99 12.88
CA ALA A 94 -1.59 7.06 13.79
C ALA A 94 -2.65 6.20 13.09
N HIS A 95 -3.43 6.79 12.17
CA HIS A 95 -4.44 6.03 11.42
C HIS A 95 -3.79 5.00 10.48
N ILE A 96 -2.72 5.38 9.79
CA ILE A 96 -1.97 4.45 8.92
C ILE A 96 -1.44 3.27 9.73
N GLU A 97 -0.88 3.55 10.91
CA GLU A 97 -0.39 2.51 11.82
C GLU A 97 -1.50 1.55 12.27
N GLN A 98 -2.64 2.09 12.71
CA GLN A 98 -3.80 1.27 13.13
C GLN A 98 -4.33 0.40 11.99
N CYS A 99 -4.49 0.96 10.79
CA CYS A 99 -4.96 0.20 9.63
C CYS A 99 -3.92 -0.84 9.16
N ALA A 100 -2.62 -0.53 9.22
CA ALA A 100 -1.57 -1.50 8.89
C ALA A 100 -1.60 -2.69 9.87
N ALA A 101 -1.79 -2.44 11.16
CA ALA A 101 -1.90 -3.49 12.18
C ALA A 101 -3.07 -4.46 11.92
N MET A 102 -4.22 -3.96 11.45
CA MET A 102 -5.37 -4.81 11.05
C MET A 102 -5.03 -5.80 9.91
N LEU A 103 -3.98 -5.50 9.13
CA LEU A 103 -3.51 -6.32 8.02
C LEU A 103 -2.27 -7.16 8.40
N GLY A 104 -1.87 -7.16 9.67
CA GLY A 104 -0.62 -7.81 10.13
C GLY A 104 0.64 -7.16 9.57
N LYS A 105 0.58 -5.86 9.26
CA LYS A 105 1.66 -5.05 8.68
C LYS A 105 2.12 -3.96 9.64
N GLN A 106 3.24 -3.33 9.32
CA GLN A 106 3.77 -2.17 10.04
C GLN A 106 3.46 -0.89 9.27
N ARG A 107 3.40 0.25 9.96
CA ARG A 107 3.24 1.58 9.33
C ARG A 107 4.30 1.80 8.24
N SER A 108 5.54 1.42 8.51
CA SER A 108 6.69 1.59 7.60
C SER A 108 6.55 0.84 6.28
N ASP A 109 5.66 -0.15 6.18
CA ASP A 109 5.34 -0.82 4.92
C ASP A 109 4.57 0.11 3.95
N PHE A 110 4.01 1.21 4.44
CA PHE A 110 3.18 2.14 3.67
C PHE A 110 3.65 3.59 3.72
N LEU A 111 4.23 4.02 4.83
CA LEU A 111 4.70 5.39 5.05
C LEU A 111 6.14 5.36 5.59
N PRO A 112 7.16 5.77 4.81
CA PRO A 112 8.54 5.81 5.28
C PRO A 112 8.71 6.72 6.50
N ASP A 113 9.63 6.35 7.39
CA ASP A 113 9.83 7.01 8.69
C ASP A 113 10.22 8.49 8.56
N GLU A 114 10.91 8.88 7.48
CA GLU A 114 11.27 10.28 7.22
C GLU A 114 10.05 11.21 7.17
N TYR A 115 8.88 10.70 6.79
CA TYR A 115 7.66 11.49 6.68
C TYR A 115 6.86 11.51 7.99
N CYS A 116 7.24 10.74 9.01
CA CYS A 116 6.48 10.64 10.26
C CYS A 116 6.78 11.75 11.27
N SER A 117 7.75 12.61 10.97
CA SER A 117 8.14 13.71 11.86
C SER A 117 8.49 14.97 11.07
N PRO A 118 8.43 16.15 11.71
CA PRO A 118 8.98 17.38 11.14
C PRO A 118 10.45 17.18 10.72
N ALA A 119 10.84 17.71 9.56
CA ALA A 119 12.22 17.65 9.08
C ALA A 119 13.18 18.49 9.95
N LEU A 120 12.65 19.55 10.56
CA LEU A 120 13.35 20.43 11.48
C LEU A 120 12.58 20.50 12.80
N PRO A 121 13.26 20.72 13.95
CA PRO A 121 12.60 20.97 15.22
C PRO A 121 11.61 22.14 15.12
N ILE A 122 10.44 21.97 15.72
CA ILE A 122 9.41 23.01 15.76
C ILE A 122 8.94 23.25 17.19
N THR A 123 8.44 24.46 17.43
CA THR A 123 7.69 24.82 18.64
C THR A 123 6.28 25.19 18.24
N VAL A 124 5.29 24.52 18.81
CA VAL A 124 3.87 24.87 18.68
C VAL A 124 3.49 25.77 19.84
N HIS A 125 3.02 26.97 19.54
CA HIS A 125 2.63 27.97 20.53
C HIS A 125 1.18 27.80 20.98
N GLN A 126 0.81 28.39 22.12
CA GLN A 126 -0.55 28.29 22.67
C GLN A 126 -1.62 28.92 21.77
N ASP A 127 -1.25 29.90 20.96
CA ASP A 127 -2.15 30.56 20.01
C ASP A 127 -2.34 29.77 18.70
N GLY A 128 -1.67 28.63 18.55
CA GLY A 128 -1.73 27.76 17.37
C GLY A 128 -0.72 28.11 16.28
N THR A 129 0.09 29.15 16.45
CA THR A 129 1.23 29.41 15.56
C THR A 129 2.33 28.37 15.77
N VAL A 130 3.20 28.21 14.77
CA VAL A 130 4.32 27.27 14.82
C VAL A 130 5.59 27.95 14.30
N THR A 131 6.68 27.80 15.04
CA THR A 131 8.01 28.31 14.65
C THR A 131 9.01 27.17 14.53
N ILE A 132 10.00 27.33 13.65
CA ILE A 132 11.14 26.41 13.57
C ILE A 132 12.15 26.81 14.65
N THR A 133 12.56 25.84 15.45
CA THR A 133 13.56 26.05 16.51
C THR A 133 14.96 25.89 15.90
N PRO A 134 15.90 26.82 16.19
CA PRO A 134 17.29 26.70 15.74
C PRO A 134 18.01 25.49 16.36
#